data_AF-A0A367RM06-F1
#
_entry.id   AF-A0A367RM06-F1
#
_cell.length_a   1.000
_cell.length_b   1.000
_cell.length_c   1.000
_cell.angle_alpha   90.00
_cell.angle_beta   90.00
_cell.angle_gamma   90.00
#
_symmetry.space_group_name_H-M   'P 1'
#
loop_
_entity.id
_entity.type
_entity.pdbx_description
1 polymer ?
#
loop_
_entity_poly.entity_id
_entity_poly.type
_entity_poly.pdbx_seq_one_letter_code
_entity_poly.pdbx_strand_id
1 'polypeptide(L)'
;MRLPCKIGLAIRQHWSIENQLHWVLDVTFNEDACRIRKDNSPENFALLKRWSINFLNKETNYKRSIRQKAKRASMDEEYMLKVLQASIPLHSNSSQI
;
A
#
# COMPACT_ATOMS: atom_id res chain seq x y z
N MET A 1 -30.08 -15.88 -17.60
CA MET A 1 -29.57 -16.72 -16.48
C MET A 1 -28.05 -16.50 -16.35
N ARG A 2 -27.58 -15.60 -15.48
CA ARG A 2 -26.15 -15.16 -15.40
C ARG A 2 -25.68 -14.88 -13.94
N LEU A 3 -26.39 -15.44 -12.97
CA LEU A 3 -26.21 -15.17 -11.53
C LEU A 3 -25.07 -15.97 -10.85
N PRO A 4 -24.83 -17.28 -11.15
CA PRO A 4 -23.85 -18.06 -10.38
C PRO A 4 -22.39 -17.67 -10.66
N CYS A 5 -22.07 -17.28 -11.90
CA CYS A 5 -20.72 -16.85 -12.27
C CYS A 5 -20.33 -15.50 -11.63
N LYS A 6 -21.30 -14.61 -11.40
CA LYS A 6 -21.07 -13.30 -10.75
C LYS A 6 -20.69 -13.46 -9.28
N ILE A 7 -21.38 -14.36 -8.56
CA ILE A 7 -21.11 -14.63 -7.14
C ILE A 7 -19.71 -15.25 -6.99
N GLY A 8 -19.36 -16.24 -7.82
CA GLY A 8 -18.03 -16.85 -7.78
C GLY A 8 -16.89 -15.88 -8.10
N LEU A 9 -17.10 -14.93 -9.02
CA LEU A 9 -16.14 -13.85 -9.30
C LEU A 9 -15.98 -12.91 -8.12
N ALA A 10 -17.08 -12.47 -7.50
CA ALA A 10 -17.05 -11.60 -6.34
C ALA A 10 -16.29 -12.25 -5.16
N ILE A 11 -16.54 -13.53 -4.89
CA ILE A 11 -15.83 -14.28 -3.85
C ILE A 11 -14.32 -14.31 -4.13
N ARG A 12 -13.90 -14.62 -5.36
CA ARG A 12 -12.48 -14.64 -5.71
C ARG A 12 -11.83 -13.25 -5.62
N GLN A 13 -12.53 -12.20 -6.03
CA GLN A 13 -12.05 -10.82 -5.91
C GLN A 13 -11.88 -10.42 -4.45
N HIS A 14 -12.85 -10.77 -3.59
CA HIS A 14 -12.78 -10.50 -2.17
C HIS A 14 -11.56 -11.18 -1.52
N TRP A 15 -11.35 -12.47 -1.77
CA TRP A 15 -10.16 -13.19 -1.28
C TRP A 15 -8.85 -12.65 -1.84
N SER A 16 -8.85 -12.14 -3.08
CA SER A 16 -7.66 -11.50 -3.65
C SER A 16 -7.27 -10.23 -2.89
N ILE A 17 -8.26 -9.44 -2.42
CA ILE A 17 -8.00 -8.24 -1.61
C ILE A 17 -7.41 -8.63 -0.26
N GLU A 18 -8.01 -9.62 0.40
CA GLU A 18 -7.53 -10.15 1.69
C GLU A 18 -6.08 -10.62 1.59
N ASN A 19 -5.77 -11.43 0.57
CA ASN A 19 -4.45 -12.01 0.42
C ASN A 19 -3.37 -10.99 0.01
N GLN A 20 -3.73 -9.96 -0.77
CA GLN A 20 -2.75 -8.99 -1.27
C GLN A 20 -2.54 -7.81 -0.32
N LEU A 21 -3.56 -7.39 0.41
CA LEU A 21 -3.52 -6.23 1.29
C LEU A 21 -3.40 -6.62 2.77
N HIS A 22 -4.33 -7.41 3.29
CA HIS A 22 -4.40 -7.72 4.72
C HIS A 22 -3.17 -8.51 5.19
N TRP A 23 -2.83 -9.60 4.51
CA TRP A 23 -1.64 -10.38 4.87
C TRP A 23 -0.35 -9.55 4.85
N VAL A 24 -0.23 -8.61 3.90
CA VAL A 24 0.92 -7.72 3.84
C VAL A 24 0.91 -6.74 5.02
N LEU A 25 -0.23 -6.16 5.37
CA LEU A 25 -0.36 -5.26 6.52
C LEU A 25 -0.01 -5.97 7.84
N ASP A 26 -0.50 -7.19 8.02
CA ASP A 26 -0.27 -7.97 9.24
C ASP A 26 1.21 -8.36 9.36
N VAL A 27 1.80 -8.91 8.29
CA VAL A 27 3.16 -9.44 8.34
C VAL A 27 4.25 -8.37 8.22
N THR A 28 4.00 -7.29 7.48
CA THR A 28 5.03 -6.26 7.23
C THR A 28 4.90 -5.04 8.13
N PHE A 29 3.68 -4.66 8.51
CA PHE A 29 3.43 -3.50 9.38
C PHE A 29 2.95 -3.88 10.78
N ASN A 30 2.84 -5.19 11.09
CA ASN A 30 2.45 -5.71 12.40
C ASN A 30 1.12 -5.09 12.87
N GLU A 31 0.16 -4.99 11.95
CA GLU A 31 -1.09 -4.27 12.14
C GLU A 31 -1.90 -4.78 13.34
N ASP A 32 -2.05 -6.10 13.48
CA ASP A 32 -2.75 -6.74 14.60
C ASP A 32 -2.19 -6.37 15.98
N ALA A 33 -0.87 -6.15 16.05
CA ALA A 33 -0.21 -5.80 17.30
C ALA A 33 -0.27 -4.29 17.62
N CYS A 34 -0.78 -3.47 16.70
CA CYS A 34 -0.87 -2.03 16.87
C CYS A 34 -1.83 -1.68 18.03
N ARG A 35 -1.34 -0.95 19.04
CA ARG A 35 -2.12 -0.60 20.24
C ARG A 35 -2.82 0.75 20.16
N ILE A 36 -2.76 1.43 19.01
CA ILE A 36 -3.36 2.74 18.79
C ILE A 36 -4.89 2.60 18.86
N ARG A 37 -5.51 3.20 19.87
CA ARG A 37 -6.96 3.10 20.15
C ARG A 37 -7.65 4.45 20.44
N LYS A 38 -6.91 5.54 20.36
CA LYS A 38 -7.39 6.86 20.77
C LYS A 38 -8.00 7.63 19.59
N ASP A 39 -9.21 8.16 19.77
CA ASP A 39 -9.91 9.03 18.82
C ASP A 39 -9.90 8.44 17.39
N ASN A 40 -9.64 9.27 16.37
CA ASN A 40 -9.56 8.87 14.96
C ASN A 40 -8.20 8.26 14.57
N SER A 41 -7.32 8.02 15.54
CA SER A 41 -5.97 7.48 15.28
C SER A 41 -5.97 6.10 14.62
N PRO A 42 -6.87 5.14 14.96
CA PRO A 42 -6.91 3.84 14.30
C PRO A 42 -7.21 3.95 12.79
N GLU A 43 -8.17 4.79 12.42
CA GLU A 43 -8.57 5.00 11.03
C GLU A 43 -7.47 5.71 10.24
N ASN A 44 -6.93 6.81 10.79
CA ASN A 44 -5.83 7.55 10.17
C ASN A 44 -4.61 6.66 9.94
N PHE A 45 -4.28 5.81 10.93
CA PHE A 45 -3.13 4.92 10.82
C PHE A 45 -3.36 3.80 9.80
N ALA A 46 -4.57 3.25 9.72
CA ALA A 46 -4.93 2.28 8.68
C ALA A 46 -4.81 2.89 7.27
N LEU A 47 -5.25 4.14 7.07
CA LEU A 47 -5.08 4.87 5.81
C LEU A 47 -3.60 5.06 5.45
N LEU A 48 -2.77 5.48 6.41
CA LEU A 48 -1.34 5.68 6.20
C LEU A 48 -0.62 4.38 5.78
N LYS A 49 -0.95 3.25 6.39
CA LYS A 49 -0.36 1.96 5.99
C LYS A 49 -0.78 1.55 4.58
N ARG A 50 -2.06 1.74 4.24
CA ARG A 50 -2.56 1.47 2.88
C ARG A 50 -1.86 2.33 1.84
N TRP A 51 -1.65 3.62 2.12
CA TRP A 51 -0.87 4.51 1.25
C TRP A 51 0.57 4.04 1.11
N SER A 52 1.21 3.67 2.23
CA SER A 52 2.59 3.18 2.24
C SER A 52 2.76 1.96 1.33
N ILE A 53 1.87 0.97 1.41
CA ILE A 53 1.89 -0.21 0.53
C ILE A 53 1.71 0.19 -0.94
N ASN A 54 0.76 1.08 -1.23
CA ASN A 54 0.53 1.55 -2.59
C ASN A 54 1.77 2.25 -3.17
N PHE A 55 2.48 3.05 -2.36
CA PHE A 55 3.67 3.76 -2.81
C PHE A 55 4.83 2.78 -3.08
N LEU A 56 5.03 1.81 -2.18
CA LEU A 56 6.04 0.77 -2.33
C LEU A 56 5.77 -0.16 -3.54
N ASN A 57 4.51 -0.37 -3.89
CA ASN A 57 4.10 -1.12 -5.08
C ASN A 57 4.27 -0.33 -6.38
N LYS A 58 4.09 1.01 -6.35
CA LYS A 58 4.33 1.89 -7.50
C LYS A 58 5.82 2.04 -7.82
N GLU A 59 6.69 1.93 -6.82
CA GLU A 59 8.14 1.99 -7.00
C GLU A 59 8.64 0.71 -7.70
N THR A 60 9.23 0.84 -8.89
CA THR A 60 9.66 -0.30 -9.73
C THR A 60 11.16 -0.50 -9.82
N ASN A 61 11.97 0.43 -9.29
CA ASN A 61 13.43 0.42 -9.42
C ASN A 61 14.05 -0.71 -8.58
N TYR A 62 13.58 -0.91 -7.35
CA TYR A 62 14.06 -1.93 -6.45
C TYR A 62 13.14 -3.17 -6.45
N LYS A 63 13.58 -4.25 -7.09
CA LYS A 63 12.84 -5.52 -7.19
C LYS A 63 13.08 -6.41 -5.97
N ARG A 64 12.40 -6.12 -4.86
CA ARG A 64 12.43 -6.92 -3.61
C ARG A 64 11.06 -6.99 -2.94
N SER A 65 10.95 -7.79 -1.88
CA SER A 65 9.71 -7.93 -1.11
C SER A 65 9.32 -6.61 -0.43
N ILE A 66 8.02 -6.39 -0.22
CA ILE A 66 7.48 -5.17 0.40
C ILE A 66 8.16 -4.89 1.76
N ARG A 67 8.41 -5.93 2.55
CA ARG A 67 9.15 -5.82 3.82
C ARG A 67 10.56 -5.25 3.65
N GLN A 68 11.30 -5.71 2.63
CA GLN A 68 12.64 -5.22 2.35
C GLN A 68 12.63 -3.79 1.79
N LYS A 69 11.66 -3.46 0.94
CA LYS A 69 11.45 -2.10 0.46
C LYS A 69 11.14 -1.14 1.61
N ALA A 70 10.21 -1.50 2.48
CA ALA A 70 9.85 -0.71 3.66
C ALA A 70 11.06 -0.51 4.59
N LYS A 71 11.81 -1.59 4.87
CA LYS A 71 13.04 -1.50 5.68
C LYS A 71 14.08 -0.57 5.05
N ARG A 72 14.27 -0.66 3.72
CA ARG A 72 15.21 0.22 3.01
C ARG A 72 14.76 1.68 3.04
N ALA A 73 13.48 1.95 2.81
CA ALA A 73 12.92 3.31 2.89
C ALA A 73 13.09 3.92 4.30
N SER A 74 13.11 3.09 5.34
CA SER A 74 13.42 3.53 6.71
C SER A 74 14.90 3.82 6.97
N MET A 75 15.81 3.32 6.13
CA MET A 75 17.27 3.39 6.35
C MET A 75 18.00 4.29 5.34
N ASP A 76 17.42 4.51 4.17
CA ASP A 76 18.03 5.19 3.01
C ASP A 76 17.09 6.31 2.55
N GLU A 77 17.48 7.55 2.85
CA GLU A 77 16.70 8.75 2.55
C GLU A 77 16.47 8.93 1.04
N GLU A 78 17.48 8.64 0.21
CA GLU A 78 17.33 8.74 -1.24
C GLU A 78 16.29 7.76 -1.77
N TYR A 79 16.27 6.54 -1.22
CA TYR A 79 15.26 5.55 -1.58
C TYR A 79 13.87 5.95 -1.08
N MET A 80 13.75 6.53 0.12
CA MET A 80 12.49 7.07 0.62
C MET A 80 11.93 8.14 -0.32
N LEU A 81 12.76 9.09 -0.76
CA LEU A 81 12.37 10.13 -1.69
C LEU A 81 11.91 9.56 -3.03
N LYS A 82 12.56 8.50 -3.55
CA LYS A 82 12.10 7.80 -4.77
C LYS A 82 10.72 7.19 -4.60
N VAL A 83 10.45 6.55 -3.47
CA VAL A 83 9.12 5.98 -3.16
C VAL A 83 8.06 7.10 -3.08
N LEU A 84 8.39 8.24 -2.49
CA LEU A 84 7.49 9.40 -2.41
C LEU A 84 7.26 10.04 -3.78
N GLN A 85 8.29 10.21 -4.60
CA GLN A 85 8.17 10.70 -5.97
C GLN A 85 7.30 9.78 -6.83
N ALA A 86 7.40 8.46 -6.65
CA ALA A 86 6.53 7.50 -7.35
C ALA A 86 5.04 7.63 -6.95
N SER A 87 4.73 8.26 -5.82
CA SER A 87 3.37 8.47 -5.36
C SER A 87 2.70 9.70 -5.95
N ILE A 88 3.47 10.75 -6.22
CA ILE A 88 3.02 12.02 -6.76
C ILE A 88 2.72 11.82 -8.25
N PRO A 89 1.48 11.99 -8.72
CA PRO A 89 1.23 12.09 -10.15
C PRO A 89 1.96 13.34 -10.64
N LEU A 90 2.90 13.17 -11.57
CA LEU A 90 3.55 14.31 -12.21
C LEU A 90 2.44 15.14 -12.89
N HIS A 91 2.04 16.25 -12.28
CA HIS A 91 1.50 17.37 -13.03
C HIS A 91 2.69 18.00 -13.79
N SER A 92 3.17 17.30 -14.80
CA SER A 92 4.06 17.85 -15.81
C SER A 92 3.23 18.78 -16.68
N ASN A 93 2.98 20.00 -16.21
CA ASN A 93 2.56 21.17 -16.99
C ASN A 93 2.87 22.42 -16.16
N SER A 94 4.16 22.71 -16.00
CA SER A 94 4.65 24.02 -15.53
C SER A 94 5.76 24.53 -16.44
N SER A 95 5.49 24.48 -17.74
CA SER A 95 6.29 25.12 -18.80
C SER A 95 5.43 25.35 -20.06
N GLN A 96 4.27 25.95 -19.85
CA GLN A 96 3.52 26.73 -20.84
C GLN A 96 2.89 27.91 -20.10
N ILE A 97 3.67 28.97 -19.94
CA ILE A 97 3.37 30.42 -19.99
C ILE A 97 4.72 31.11 -19.78
#